data_AF-G4YZX1-F1
#
_entry.id   AF-G4YZX1-F1
#
_cell.length_a   1.000
_cell.length_b   1.000
_cell.length_c   1.000
_cell.angle_alpha   90.00
_cell.angle_beta   90.00
_cell.angle_gamma   90.00
#
_symmetry.space_group_name_H-M   'P 1'
#
loop_
_entity.id
_entity.type
_entity.pdbx_description
1 polymer ?
#
loop_
_entity_poly.entity_id
_entity_poly.type
_entity_poly.pdbx_seq_one_letter_code
_entity_poly.pdbx_strand_id
1 'polypeptide(L)'
;MFGLSILHFAPFGVHRRMAWLNAGGVNMQIFSTGVLRPRPAPASGMGDLVDAARLLCRYGQEFFAQSVRDVLESLLDFVQQLDGWHSWVASDLPHLVFWINTVLEQFRSLVHSSDGDIHASSLQTIARSQQNRLPPSTTPRGRNSHQQQQPRVPPAIFDLISTHNGLPVCLRYLSAMGCPSGASNRCVYGARAHAAPDTLDARVKGHIIQRMGGLSERFAHL
;
A
#
# COMPACT_ATOMS: atom_id res chain seq x y z
N MET A 1 13.25 21.45 -1.70
CA MET A 1 11.89 22.00 -1.51
C MET A 1 11.03 20.90 -0.89
N PHE A 2 10.57 21.04 0.35
CA PHE A 2 9.69 20.01 0.95
C PHE A 2 8.28 20.20 0.39
N GLY A 3 7.83 19.28 -0.46
CA GLY A 3 6.45 19.22 -0.94
C GLY A 3 5.44 19.01 0.19
N LEU A 4 4.16 19.30 -0.05
CA LEU A 4 3.09 18.98 0.88
C LEU A 4 2.95 17.45 0.98
N SER A 5 3.14 16.92 2.18
CA SER A 5 2.90 15.51 2.53
C SER A 5 1.52 15.34 3.16
N ILE A 6 0.88 14.20 2.96
CA ILE A 6 -0.38 13.84 3.63
C ILE A 6 -0.28 13.98 5.16
N LEU A 7 0.88 13.74 5.75
CA LEU A 7 1.10 13.90 7.20
C LEU A 7 1.02 15.34 7.72
N HIS A 8 0.94 16.35 6.84
CA HIS A 8 0.58 17.71 7.28
C HIS A 8 -0.89 17.83 7.70
N PHE A 9 -1.72 16.86 7.30
CA PHE A 9 -3.12 16.74 7.73
C PHE A 9 -3.27 15.82 8.95
N ALA A 10 -2.18 15.33 9.56
CA ALA A 10 -2.30 14.58 10.81
C ALA A 10 -2.97 15.45 11.89
N PRO A 11 -3.83 14.88 12.76
CA PRO A 11 -4.55 15.63 13.77
C PRO A 11 -3.61 16.49 14.63
N PHE A 12 -3.92 17.78 14.68
CA PHE A 12 -3.18 18.73 15.48
C PHE A 12 -3.96 19.04 16.77
N GLY A 13 -3.83 18.15 17.75
CA GLY A 13 -4.54 18.25 19.03
C GLY A 13 -4.26 19.55 19.79
N VAL A 14 -5.21 19.97 20.62
CA VAL A 14 -5.20 21.27 21.32
C VAL A 14 -3.92 21.48 22.14
N HIS A 15 -3.47 20.48 22.90
CA HIS A 15 -2.24 20.58 23.69
C HIS A 15 -0.98 20.72 22.82
N ARG A 16 -0.91 19.99 21.71
CA ARG A 16 0.21 20.08 20.75
C ARG A 16 0.20 21.46 20.08
N ARG A 17 -0.98 22.00 19.75
CA ARG A 17 -1.15 23.36 19.24
C ARG A 17 -0.73 24.42 20.25
N MET A 18 -1.12 24.26 21.51
CA MET A 18 -0.73 25.18 22.59
C MET A 18 0.79 25.19 22.79
N ALA A 19 1.42 24.01 22.86
CA ALA A 19 2.87 23.88 22.96
C ALA A 19 3.59 24.50 21.74
N TRP A 20 3.07 24.27 20.52
CA TRP A 20 3.61 24.86 19.30
C TRP A 20 3.56 26.38 19.30
N LEU A 21 2.41 26.96 19.66
CA LEU A 21 2.25 28.42 19.75
C LEU A 21 3.17 29.00 20.84
N ASN A 22 3.27 28.35 22.00
CA ASN A 22 4.17 28.77 23.08
C ASN A 22 5.66 28.68 22.69
N ALA A 23 6.02 27.78 21.77
CA ALA A 23 7.38 27.62 21.26
C ALA A 23 7.70 28.58 20.08
N GLY A 24 6.86 29.57 19.80
CA GLY A 24 7.06 30.51 18.68
C GLY A 24 6.67 29.95 17.32
N GLY A 25 5.76 28.96 17.30
CA GLY A 25 5.26 28.34 16.09
C GLY A 25 4.57 29.33 15.15
N VAL A 26 4.73 29.13 13.84
CA VAL A 26 4.18 30.04 12.82
C VAL A 26 2.65 29.96 12.75
N ASN A 27 2.01 31.11 12.53
CA ASN A 27 0.59 31.18 12.25
C ASN A 27 0.32 30.61 10.84
N MET A 28 -0.43 29.51 10.77
CA MET A 28 -0.78 28.79 9.53
C MET A 28 -1.84 29.52 8.67
N GLN A 29 -2.14 30.79 8.98
CA GLN A 29 -2.97 31.67 8.15
C GLN A 29 -2.17 32.40 7.07
N ILE A 30 -0.83 32.37 7.13
CA ILE A 30 0.06 33.07 6.20
C ILE A 30 0.83 32.03 5.38
N PHE A 31 0.42 31.83 4.12
CA PHE A 31 1.03 30.90 3.17
C PHE A 31 2.06 31.56 2.23
N SER A 32 2.68 32.66 2.65
CA SER A 32 3.68 33.33 1.83
C SER A 32 4.94 32.47 1.68
N THR A 33 5.62 32.60 0.53
CA THR A 33 6.81 31.81 0.18
C THR A 33 7.99 31.97 1.15
N GLY A 34 7.99 33.05 1.96
CA GLY A 34 8.97 33.31 3.00
C GLY A 34 8.73 32.59 4.33
N VAL A 35 7.57 31.94 4.52
CA VAL A 35 7.26 31.21 5.75
C VAL A 35 7.66 29.74 5.59
N LEU A 36 8.61 29.30 6.41
CA LEU A 36 9.01 27.89 6.48
C LEU A 36 7.81 27.05 6.91
N ARG A 37 7.43 26.08 6.07
CA ARG A 37 6.39 25.12 6.42
C ARG A 37 6.85 24.24 7.57
N PRO A 38 6.00 23.98 8.58
CA PRO A 38 6.32 23.02 9.63
C PRO A 38 6.61 21.65 9.02
N ARG A 39 7.66 20.99 9.51
CA ARG A 39 7.94 19.60 9.12
C ARG A 39 6.84 18.71 9.73
N PRO A 40 6.18 17.84 8.95
CA PRO A 40 5.19 16.94 9.49
C PRO A 40 5.88 15.90 10.39
N ALA A 41 5.22 15.52 11.48
CA ALA A 41 5.69 14.42 12.30
C ALA A 41 5.68 13.11 11.48
N PRO A 42 6.67 12.22 11.65
CA PRO A 42 6.61 10.90 11.04
C PRO A 42 5.44 10.11 11.62
N ALA A 43 4.81 9.29 10.78
CA ALA A 43 3.77 8.36 11.24
C ALA A 43 4.39 7.31 12.17
N SER A 44 3.72 7.06 13.29
CA SER A 44 4.06 6.02 14.27
C SER A 44 3.22 4.75 14.07
N GLY A 45 2.08 4.87 13.39
CA GLY A 45 1.22 3.76 13.00
C GLY A 45 0.32 4.11 11.82
N MET A 46 -0.41 3.13 11.31
CA MET A 46 -1.41 3.35 10.25
C MET A 46 -2.54 4.27 10.67
N GLY A 47 -2.90 4.28 11.97
CA GLY A 47 -3.88 5.23 12.51
C GLY A 47 -3.55 6.68 12.17
N ASP A 48 -2.27 7.07 12.18
CA ASP A 48 -1.85 8.43 11.82
C ASP A 48 -2.12 8.75 10.33
N LEU A 49 -1.98 7.76 9.44
CA LEU A 49 -2.30 7.93 8.02
C LEU A 49 -3.81 7.97 7.78
N VAL A 50 -4.57 7.11 8.45
CA VAL A 50 -6.04 7.11 8.39
C VAL A 50 -6.58 8.46 8.87
N ASP A 51 -6.09 8.96 10.00
CA ASP A 51 -6.51 10.24 10.54
C ASP A 51 -6.09 11.42 9.66
N ALA A 52 -4.89 11.36 9.07
CA ALA A 52 -4.45 12.37 8.11
C ALA A 52 -5.31 12.39 6.84
N ALA A 53 -5.63 11.22 6.28
CA ALA A 53 -6.52 11.08 5.13
C ALA A 53 -7.93 11.58 5.46
N ARG A 54 -8.44 11.28 6.67
CA ARG A 54 -9.74 11.75 7.14
C ARG A 54 -9.78 13.26 7.27
N LEU A 55 -8.73 13.89 7.81
CA LEU A 55 -8.67 15.35 7.91
C LEU A 55 -8.53 16.01 6.53
N LEU A 56 -7.79 15.39 5.61
CA LEU A 56 -7.74 15.84 4.21
C LEU A 56 -9.11 15.79 3.54
N CYS A 57 -9.90 14.72 3.76
CA CYS A 57 -11.28 14.65 3.26
C CYS A 57 -12.13 15.79 3.83
N ARG A 58 -12.04 16.03 5.14
CA ARG A 58 -12.78 17.12 5.81
C ARG A 58 -12.42 18.49 5.24
N TYR A 59 -11.13 18.73 5.02
CA TYR A 59 -10.66 19.94 4.34
C TYR A 59 -11.23 20.03 2.91
N GLY A 60 -11.18 18.93 2.15
CA GLY A 60 -11.73 18.87 0.79
C GLY A 60 -13.23 19.14 0.69
N GLN A 61 -14.01 18.76 1.71
CA GLN A 61 -15.44 19.06 1.79
C GLN A 61 -15.73 20.57 1.82
N GLU A 62 -14.84 21.36 2.43
CA GLU A 62 -14.99 22.81 2.53
C GLU A 62 -14.50 23.52 1.26
N PHE A 63 -13.40 23.05 0.65
CA PHE A 63 -12.65 23.83 -0.34
C PHE A 63 -12.61 23.25 -1.76
N PHE A 64 -12.92 21.97 -1.96
CA PHE A 64 -12.76 21.31 -3.27
C PHE A 64 -14.09 21.02 -3.96
N ALA A 65 -14.06 20.86 -5.29
CA ALA A 65 -15.18 20.41 -6.10
C ALA A 65 -15.53 18.94 -5.81
N GLN A 66 -16.79 18.54 -6.05
CA GLN A 66 -17.29 17.20 -5.71
C GLN A 66 -16.42 16.07 -6.26
N SER A 67 -15.99 16.17 -7.52
CA SER A 67 -15.15 15.17 -8.16
C SER A 67 -13.77 14.98 -7.50
N VAL A 68 -13.20 16.01 -6.88
CA VAL A 68 -11.97 15.86 -6.07
C VAL A 68 -12.29 15.19 -4.74
N ARG A 69 -13.45 15.49 -4.14
CA ARG A 69 -13.89 14.87 -2.88
C ARG A 69 -14.05 13.36 -3.05
N ASP A 70 -14.66 12.91 -4.15
CA ASP A 70 -14.84 11.48 -4.44
C ASP A 70 -13.48 10.75 -4.52
N VAL A 71 -12.45 11.39 -5.09
CA VAL A 71 -11.08 10.85 -5.13
C VAL A 71 -10.46 10.78 -3.73
N LEU A 72 -10.65 11.80 -2.90
CA LEU A 72 -10.13 11.80 -1.53
C LEU A 72 -10.82 10.76 -0.65
N GLU A 73 -12.12 10.58 -0.79
CA GLU A 73 -12.89 9.53 -0.10
C GLU A 73 -12.42 8.14 -0.53
N SER A 74 -12.19 7.93 -1.83
CA SER A 74 -11.61 6.69 -2.34
C SER A 74 -10.21 6.42 -1.77
N LEU A 75 -9.39 7.46 -1.59
CA LEU A 75 -8.09 7.33 -0.92
C LEU A 75 -8.25 6.95 0.56
N LEU A 76 -9.20 7.56 1.28
CA LEU A 76 -9.46 7.23 2.68
C LEU A 76 -9.89 5.77 2.83
N ASP A 77 -10.83 5.31 2.00
CA ASP A 77 -11.29 3.91 2.00
C ASP A 77 -10.13 2.95 1.74
N PHE A 78 -9.26 3.28 0.78
CA PHE A 78 -8.08 2.49 0.47
C PHE A 78 -7.13 2.38 1.68
N VAL A 79 -6.82 3.50 2.35
CA VAL A 79 -5.92 3.49 3.52
C VAL A 79 -6.53 2.70 4.69
N GLN A 80 -7.85 2.77 4.89
CA GLN A 80 -8.56 1.96 5.89
C GLN A 80 -8.50 0.46 5.57
N GLN A 81 -8.68 0.08 4.30
CA GLN A 81 -8.55 -1.32 3.88
C GLN A 81 -7.12 -1.82 4.08
N LEU A 82 -6.11 -0.99 3.83
CA LEU A 82 -4.71 -1.36 4.07
C LEU A 82 -4.41 -1.61 5.55
N ASP A 83 -4.96 -0.80 6.46
CA ASP A 83 -4.81 -0.97 7.90
C ASP A 83 -5.34 -2.34 8.36
N GLY A 84 -6.51 -2.75 7.85
CA GLY A 84 -7.09 -4.07 8.15
C GLY A 84 -6.40 -5.26 7.46
N TRP A 85 -5.62 -5.01 6.41
CA TRP A 85 -5.02 -6.08 5.59
C TRP A 85 -3.66 -6.57 6.09
N HIS A 86 -2.87 -5.71 6.73
CA HIS A 86 -1.50 -6.02 7.10
C HIS A 86 -1.12 -5.45 8.48
N SER A 87 -0.24 -6.15 9.20
CA SER A 87 0.39 -5.59 10.40
C SER A 87 1.57 -4.71 10.00
N TRP A 88 1.34 -3.40 9.91
CA TRP A 88 2.36 -2.43 9.51
C TRP A 88 3.35 -2.15 10.64
N VAL A 89 4.65 -2.22 10.35
CA VAL A 89 5.69 -1.76 11.29
C VAL A 89 6.15 -0.35 10.92
N ALA A 90 6.74 0.37 11.89
CA ALA A 90 7.15 1.76 11.71
C ALA A 90 8.10 1.99 10.51
N SER A 91 8.88 0.98 10.11
CA SER A 91 9.76 1.05 8.92
C SER A 91 9.01 1.03 7.58
N ASP A 92 7.77 0.54 7.55
CA ASP A 92 6.97 0.46 6.32
C ASP A 92 6.29 1.80 6.01
N LEU A 93 5.91 2.53 7.06
CA LEU A 93 5.12 3.75 6.96
C LEU A 93 5.76 4.84 6.06
N PRO A 94 7.09 5.10 6.09
CA PRO A 94 7.70 6.07 5.19
C PRO A 94 7.50 5.75 3.71
N HIS A 95 7.50 4.47 3.34
CA HIS A 95 7.30 4.03 1.96
C HIS A 95 5.85 4.26 1.52
N LEU A 96 4.90 3.95 2.41
CA LEU A 96 3.48 4.18 2.15
C LEU A 96 3.17 5.67 2.04
N VAL A 97 3.69 6.49 2.96
CA VAL A 97 3.56 7.96 2.92
C VAL A 97 4.14 8.52 1.62
N PHE A 98 5.33 8.06 1.22
CA PHE A 98 5.94 8.48 -0.05
C PHE A 98 5.07 8.11 -1.25
N TRP A 99 4.53 6.89 -1.28
CA TRP A 99 3.66 6.44 -2.37
C TRP A 99 2.38 7.27 -2.44
N ILE A 100 1.69 7.50 -1.32
CA ILE A 100 0.47 8.33 -1.28
C ILE A 100 0.77 9.75 -1.79
N ASN A 101 1.84 10.37 -1.30
CA ASN A 101 2.23 11.71 -1.75
C ASN A 101 2.53 11.75 -3.25
N THR A 102 3.18 10.72 -3.78
CA THR A 102 3.49 10.61 -5.20
C THR A 102 2.22 10.50 -6.04
N VAL A 103 1.24 9.71 -5.60
CA VAL A 103 -0.06 9.57 -6.29
C VAL A 103 -0.82 10.90 -6.27
N LEU A 104 -0.92 11.56 -5.11
CA LEU A 104 -1.58 12.85 -4.97
C LEU A 104 -0.90 13.95 -5.80
N GLU A 105 0.44 13.96 -5.86
CA GLU A 105 1.19 14.88 -6.69
C GLU A 105 0.93 14.67 -8.18
N GLN A 106 0.98 13.41 -8.65
CA GLN A 106 0.65 13.08 -10.04
C GLN A 106 -0.77 13.51 -10.42
N PHE A 107 -1.75 13.20 -9.55
CA PHE A 107 -3.13 13.62 -9.75
C PHE A 107 -3.24 15.14 -9.88
N ARG A 108 -2.67 15.89 -8.94
CA ARG A 108 -2.70 17.35 -8.96
C ARG A 108 -2.03 17.93 -10.20
N SER A 109 -0.89 17.38 -10.63
CA SER A 109 -0.19 17.81 -11.83
C SER A 109 -0.99 17.54 -13.10
N LEU A 110 -1.69 16.40 -13.17
CA LEU A 110 -2.55 16.04 -14.30
C LEU A 110 -3.77 16.95 -14.37
N VAL A 111 -4.47 17.17 -13.25
CA VAL A 111 -5.63 18.08 -13.18
C VAL A 111 -5.23 19.49 -13.63
N HIS A 112 -4.05 19.95 -13.22
CA HIS A 112 -3.54 21.25 -13.66
C HIS A 112 -3.23 21.30 -15.16
N SER A 113 -2.69 20.21 -15.71
CA SER A 113 -2.34 20.12 -17.14
C SER A 113 -3.54 19.88 -18.05
N SER A 114 -4.64 19.36 -17.50
CA SER A 114 -5.88 19.04 -18.21
C SER A 114 -6.97 20.10 -18.02
N ASP A 115 -6.60 21.31 -17.61
CA ASP A 115 -7.51 22.43 -17.34
C ASP A 115 -8.70 22.07 -16.42
N GLY A 116 -8.45 21.22 -15.42
CA GLY A 116 -9.46 20.80 -14.45
C GLY A 116 -10.22 19.53 -14.78
N ASP A 117 -9.92 18.81 -15.87
CA ASP A 117 -10.53 17.49 -16.13
C ASP A 117 -10.06 16.43 -15.11
N ILE A 118 -10.86 16.25 -14.06
CA ILE A 118 -10.59 15.34 -12.96
C ILE A 118 -10.77 13.87 -13.36
N HIS A 119 -11.68 13.57 -14.29
CA HIS A 119 -11.96 12.19 -14.68
C HIS A 119 -10.80 11.62 -15.50
N ALA A 120 -10.37 12.35 -16.54
CA ALA A 120 -9.21 11.96 -17.33
C ALA A 120 -7.93 11.91 -16.47
N SER A 121 -7.76 12.89 -15.57
CA SER A 121 -6.62 12.94 -14.65
C SER A 121 -6.58 11.76 -13.68
N SER A 122 -7.74 11.32 -13.18
CA SER A 122 -7.84 10.15 -12.30
C SER A 122 -7.43 8.88 -13.04
N LEU A 123 -7.99 8.64 -14.23
CA LEU A 123 -7.63 7.48 -15.07
C LEU A 123 -6.15 7.46 -15.44
N GLN A 124 -5.60 8.63 -15.77
CA GLN A 124 -4.19 8.74 -16.14
C GLN A 124 -3.25 8.61 -14.93
N THR A 125 -3.66 9.07 -13.75
CA THR A 125 -2.94 8.82 -12.49
C THR A 125 -2.88 7.32 -12.20
N ILE A 126 -4.00 6.62 -12.37
CA ILE A 126 -4.07 5.16 -12.18
C ILE A 126 -3.17 4.46 -13.20
N ALA A 127 -3.26 4.82 -14.48
CA ALA A 127 -2.42 4.22 -15.53
C ALA A 127 -0.92 4.43 -15.25
N ARG A 128 -0.52 5.63 -14.83
CA ARG A 128 0.87 5.94 -14.45
C ARG A 128 1.31 5.23 -13.17
N SER A 129 0.42 5.05 -12.20
CA SER A 129 0.73 4.32 -10.96
C SER A 129 0.89 2.82 -11.20
N GLN A 130 0.15 2.25 -12.16
CA GLN A 130 0.33 0.87 -12.59
C GLN A 130 1.63 0.65 -13.39
N GLN A 131 2.05 1.67 -14.15
CA GLN A 131 3.33 1.67 -14.88
C GLN A 131 4.53 1.92 -13.96
N ASN A 132 4.40 2.83 -13.00
CA ASN A 132 5.32 3.04 -11.88
C ASN A 132 5.05 2.00 -10.79
N ARG A 133 5.21 0.70 -11.12
CA ARG A 133 5.76 -0.20 -10.09
C ARG A 133 7.07 0.44 -9.65
N LEU A 134 7.27 0.60 -8.34
CA LEU A 134 8.41 1.27 -7.71
C LEU A 134 9.70 1.19 -8.56
N PRO A 135 10.48 2.28 -8.68
CA PRO A 135 11.73 2.23 -9.44
C PRO A 135 12.60 1.07 -8.93
N PRO A 136 13.32 0.36 -9.81
CA PRO A 136 14.33 -0.58 -9.37
C PRO A 136 15.31 0.18 -8.50
N SER A 137 15.47 -0.25 -7.25
CA SER A 137 16.42 0.32 -6.32
C SER A 137 17.81 0.23 -6.93
N THR A 138 18.35 1.34 -7.44
CA THR A 138 19.75 1.46 -7.78
C THR A 138 20.55 1.56 -6.49
N THR A 139 20.75 0.42 -5.84
CA THR A 139 21.86 0.21 -4.90
C THR A 139 22.85 -0.77 -5.53
N PRO A 140 24.15 -0.50 -5.49
CA PRO A 140 25.14 -1.38 -6.08
C PRO A 140 25.21 -2.67 -5.26
N ARG A 141 24.80 -3.76 -5.92
CA ARG A 141 25.31 -5.14 -5.74
C ARG A 141 25.52 -5.59 -4.29
N GLY A 142 24.42 -5.89 -3.60
CA GLY A 142 24.39 -6.81 -2.47
C GLY A 142 23.39 -7.93 -2.77
N ARG A 143 23.88 -9.15 -2.98
CA ARG A 143 23.04 -10.35 -3.16
C ARG A 143 22.15 -10.55 -1.91
N ASN A 144 20.91 -11.01 -2.17
CA ASN A 144 19.91 -11.54 -1.23
C ASN A 144 19.00 -10.54 -0.51
N SER A 145 17.87 -10.15 -1.12
CA SER A 145 16.71 -9.64 -0.35
C SER A 145 15.33 -9.84 -0.99
N HIS A 146 15.14 -10.90 -1.79
CA HIS A 146 13.83 -11.21 -2.41
C HIS A 146 12.99 -12.26 -1.65
N GLN A 147 13.12 -12.35 -0.32
CA GLN A 147 12.47 -13.42 0.47
C GLN A 147 11.54 -12.99 1.61
N GLN A 148 11.17 -11.70 1.75
CA GLN A 148 10.55 -11.25 3.01
C GLN A 148 9.08 -10.78 2.99
N GLN A 149 8.33 -10.96 1.90
CA GLN A 149 6.93 -10.46 1.86
C GLN A 149 5.86 -11.52 1.51
N GLN A 150 6.11 -12.80 1.81
CA GLN A 150 5.03 -13.78 1.97
C GLN A 150 4.97 -14.18 3.45
N PRO A 151 3.80 -14.49 4.03
CA PRO A 151 3.76 -15.21 5.30
C PRO A 151 4.68 -16.42 5.12
N ARG A 152 5.84 -16.41 5.80
CA ARG A 152 6.91 -17.37 5.52
C ARG A 152 6.34 -18.74 5.80
N VAL A 153 6.11 -19.52 4.74
CA VAL A 153 5.87 -20.95 4.88
C VAL A 153 7.05 -21.47 5.70
N PRO A 154 6.81 -22.06 6.88
CA PRO A 154 7.89 -22.58 7.71
C PRO A 154 8.77 -23.52 6.86
N PRO A 155 10.12 -23.50 7.01
CA PRO A 155 11.02 -24.33 6.19
C PRO A 155 10.59 -25.80 6.14
N ALA A 156 10.20 -26.36 7.29
CA ALA A 156 9.71 -27.73 7.41
C ALA A 156 8.41 -28.05 6.63
N ILE A 157 7.65 -27.03 6.23
CA ILE A 157 6.48 -27.15 5.36
C ILE A 157 6.88 -26.89 3.90
N PHE A 158 7.84 -25.99 3.67
CA PHE A 158 8.35 -25.69 2.33
C PHE A 158 8.98 -26.91 1.68
N ASP A 159 9.76 -27.70 2.42
CA ASP A 159 10.42 -28.91 1.93
C ASP A 159 9.43 -30.02 1.53
N LEU A 160 8.18 -29.92 1.97
CA LEU A 160 7.10 -30.88 1.66
C LEU A 160 6.25 -30.43 0.46
N ILE A 161 6.52 -29.27 -0.12
CA ILE A 161 5.75 -28.75 -1.26
C ILE A 161 6.18 -29.49 -2.53
N SER A 162 5.22 -30.13 -3.18
CA SER A 162 5.41 -30.77 -4.49
C SER A 162 5.97 -29.79 -5.53
N THR A 163 6.88 -30.27 -6.37
CA THR A 163 7.51 -29.48 -7.43
C THR A 163 6.93 -29.83 -8.79
N HIS A 164 6.66 -28.82 -9.62
CA HIS A 164 6.23 -28.97 -11.00
C HIS A 164 7.19 -28.18 -11.91
N ASN A 165 7.78 -28.85 -12.91
CA ASN A 165 8.82 -28.29 -13.78
C ASN A 165 9.98 -27.63 -13.02
N GLY A 166 10.42 -28.26 -11.93
CA GLY A 166 11.50 -27.76 -11.07
C GLY A 166 11.13 -26.58 -10.18
N LEU A 167 9.86 -26.16 -10.16
CA LEU A 167 9.36 -25.07 -9.32
C LEU A 167 8.39 -25.61 -8.26
N PRO A 168 8.49 -25.18 -6.98
CA PRO A 168 7.50 -25.54 -5.97
C PRO A 168 6.10 -25.03 -6.34
N VAL A 169 5.07 -25.82 -6.09
CA VAL A 169 3.68 -25.43 -6.34
C VAL A 169 3.30 -24.21 -5.48
N CYS A 170 2.49 -23.33 -6.07
CA CYS A 170 1.97 -22.14 -5.40
C CYS A 170 0.82 -22.50 -4.45
N LEU A 171 1.03 -22.39 -3.15
CA LEU A 171 -0.02 -22.69 -2.16
C LEU A 171 -1.22 -21.74 -2.26
N ARG A 172 -1.01 -20.47 -2.65
CA ARG A 172 -2.11 -19.53 -2.91
C ARG A 172 -2.94 -19.90 -4.13
N TYR A 173 -2.34 -20.56 -5.12
CA TYR A 173 -3.08 -21.07 -6.27
C TYR A 173 -4.01 -22.22 -5.85
N LEU A 174 -3.56 -23.07 -4.92
CA LEU A 174 -4.35 -24.18 -4.40
C LEU A 174 -5.42 -23.75 -3.38
N SER A 175 -5.27 -22.58 -2.77
CA SER A 175 -6.14 -22.14 -1.68
C SER A 175 -7.36 -21.35 -2.13
N ALA A 176 -8.38 -21.27 -1.28
CA ALA A 176 -9.57 -20.45 -1.49
C ALA A 176 -9.24 -18.96 -1.61
N MET A 177 -8.15 -18.51 -0.96
CA MET A 177 -7.63 -17.14 -1.08
C MET A 177 -7.23 -16.75 -2.51
N GLY A 178 -6.88 -17.74 -3.34
CA GLY A 178 -6.47 -17.50 -4.72
C GLY A 178 -5.11 -16.81 -4.88
N CYS A 179 -4.52 -17.04 -6.05
CA CYS A 179 -3.32 -16.32 -6.48
C CYS A 179 -3.72 -15.15 -7.39
N PRO A 180 -3.24 -13.92 -7.14
CA PRO A 180 -3.56 -12.75 -7.97
C PRO A 180 -2.75 -12.71 -9.28
N SER A 181 -2.04 -13.78 -9.65
CA SER A 181 -1.33 -13.82 -10.92
C SER A 181 -2.33 -13.89 -12.08
N GLY A 182 -2.19 -13.00 -13.06
CA GLY A 182 -2.90 -13.10 -14.33
C GLY A 182 -2.39 -14.23 -15.24
N ALA A 183 -1.24 -14.84 -14.91
CA ALA A 183 -0.68 -15.97 -15.66
C ALA A 183 -1.25 -17.30 -15.13
N SER A 184 -1.73 -18.15 -16.04
CA SER A 184 -2.32 -19.44 -15.69
C SER A 184 -1.31 -20.45 -15.14
N ASN A 185 -0.02 -20.34 -15.49
CA ASN A 185 1.01 -21.36 -15.20
C ASN A 185 2.05 -20.96 -14.14
N ARG A 186 2.08 -19.70 -13.69
CA ARG A 186 3.11 -19.23 -12.76
C ARG A 186 2.59 -18.15 -11.79
N CYS A 187 3.15 -18.18 -10.59
CA CYS A 187 2.90 -17.16 -9.57
C CYS A 187 3.62 -15.84 -9.95
N VAL A 188 2.96 -14.71 -9.69
CA VAL A 188 3.57 -13.38 -9.83
C VAL A 188 4.53 -13.07 -8.67
N TYR A 189 4.37 -13.74 -7.53
CA TYR A 189 5.21 -13.60 -6.35
C TYR A 189 6.08 -14.85 -6.16
N GLY A 190 7.23 -14.87 -6.82
CA GLY A 190 8.26 -15.92 -6.69
C GLY A 190 8.19 -17.01 -7.78
N ALA A 191 9.25 -17.83 -7.85
CA ALA A 191 9.39 -18.93 -8.81
C ALA A 191 8.53 -20.12 -8.36
N ARG A 192 7.21 -19.98 -8.43
CA ARG A 192 6.24 -21.01 -8.06
C ARG A 192 5.32 -21.36 -9.23
N ALA A 193 4.99 -22.64 -9.37
CA ALA A 193 4.13 -23.14 -10.44
C ALA A 193 2.65 -23.05 -10.07
N HIS A 194 1.81 -22.72 -11.05
CA HIS A 194 0.36 -22.91 -10.98
C HIS A 194 0.02 -24.26 -11.62
N ALA A 195 0.17 -25.30 -10.84
CA ALA A 195 -0.15 -26.67 -11.24
C ALA A 195 -0.75 -27.37 -10.02
N ALA A 196 -1.77 -28.19 -10.26
CA ALA A 196 -2.28 -29.10 -9.25
C ALA A 196 -1.28 -30.26 -9.11
N PRO A 197 -0.76 -30.55 -7.90
CA PRO A 197 0.01 -31.76 -7.68
C PRO A 197 -0.94 -32.97 -7.62
N ASP A 198 -0.45 -34.16 -7.95
CA ASP A 198 -1.24 -35.39 -7.84
C ASP A 198 -1.53 -35.76 -6.37
N THR A 199 -0.63 -35.38 -5.47
CA THR A 199 -0.76 -35.59 -4.02
C THR A 199 -0.27 -34.37 -3.25
N LEU A 200 -0.98 -34.02 -2.16
CA LEU A 200 -0.63 -32.92 -1.27
C LEU A 200 -0.34 -33.45 0.14
N ASP A 201 0.84 -33.16 0.69
CA ASP A 201 1.21 -33.57 2.04
C ASP A 201 0.24 -32.98 3.10
N ALA A 202 -0.14 -33.79 4.08
CA ALA A 202 -1.12 -33.41 5.10
C ALA A 202 -0.71 -32.16 5.90
N ARG A 203 0.60 -31.94 6.13
CA ARG A 203 1.12 -30.75 6.82
C ARG A 203 1.00 -29.50 5.96
N VAL A 204 1.19 -29.64 4.64
CA VAL A 204 1.00 -28.56 3.67
C VAL A 204 -0.50 -28.22 3.56
N LYS A 205 -1.37 -29.23 3.48
CA LYS A 205 -2.83 -29.05 3.49
C LYS A 205 -3.31 -28.36 4.78
N GLY A 206 -2.83 -28.80 5.93
CA GLY A 206 -3.13 -28.16 7.22
C GLY A 206 -2.70 -26.69 7.26
N HIS A 207 -1.54 -26.36 6.68
CA HIS A 207 -1.08 -24.97 6.57
C HIS A 207 -2.00 -24.10 5.69
N ILE A 208 -2.45 -24.63 4.54
CA ILE A 208 -3.40 -23.95 3.65
C ILE A 208 -4.74 -23.69 4.37
N ILE A 209 -5.24 -24.68 5.11
CA ILE A 209 -6.50 -24.53 5.87
C ILE A 209 -6.34 -23.45 6.95
N GLN A 210 -5.30 -23.53 7.76
CA GLN A 210 -5.12 -22.64 8.91
C GLN A 210 -4.81 -21.19 8.50
N ARG A 211 -4.08 -20.98 7.41
CA ARG A 211 -3.54 -19.66 7.05
C ARG A 211 -4.10 -19.05 5.76
N MET A 212 -4.73 -19.86 4.90
CA MET A 212 -5.09 -19.45 3.54
C MET A 212 -6.56 -19.72 3.18
N GLY A 213 -7.40 -19.96 4.18
CA GLY A 213 -8.85 -20.10 4.01
C GLY A 213 -9.31 -21.44 3.45
N GLY A 214 -8.47 -22.48 3.50
CA GLY A 214 -8.79 -23.80 2.94
C GLY A 214 -8.37 -23.96 1.49
N LEU A 215 -8.55 -25.18 0.96
CA LEU A 215 -8.35 -25.48 -0.46
C LEU A 215 -9.48 -24.86 -1.27
N SER A 216 -9.17 -24.39 -2.48
CA SER A 216 -10.22 -23.98 -3.41
C SER A 216 -11.04 -25.21 -3.84
N GLU A 217 -12.31 -25.01 -4.19
CA GLU A 217 -13.21 -26.10 -4.62
C GLU A 217 -12.63 -26.94 -5.76
N ARG A 218 -11.87 -26.32 -6.66
CA ARG A 218 -11.18 -26.94 -7.80
C ARG A 218 -10.21 -28.05 -7.37
N PHE A 219 -9.70 -27.95 -6.14
CA PHE A 219 -8.69 -28.81 -5.56
C PHE A 219 -9.20 -29.51 -4.29
N ALA A 220 -10.52 -29.58 -4.09
CA ALA A 220 -11.11 -30.24 -2.92
C ALA A 220 -10.79 -31.74 -2.83
N HIS A 221 -10.38 -32.36 -3.94
CA HIS A 221 -9.96 -33.76 -4.03
C HIS A 221 -8.54 -34.01 -3.49
N LEU A 222 -7.73 -32.96 -3.32
CA LEU A 222 -6.39 -33.01 -2.72
C LEU A 222 -6.46 -32.99 -1.20
#